data_AF-J9FME8-F1
#
_entry.id   AF-J9FME8-F1
#
_cell.length_a   1.000
_cell.length_b   1.000
_cell.length_c   1.000
_cell.angle_alpha   90.00
_cell.angle_beta   90.00
_cell.angle_gamma   90.00
#
_symmetry.space_group_name_H-M   'P 1'
#
loop_
_entity.id
_entity.type
_entity.pdbx_description
1 polymer ?
#
loop_
_entity_poly.entity_id
_entity_poly.type
_entity_poly.pdbx_seq_one_letter_code
_entity_poly.pdbx_strand_id
1 'polypeptide(L)'
;HQPTPQPQSATPSAEETPKSEPPQETTPPIVEESEAPIFQIQTWIDFAVGYAESVGLNVSPDATDCWDNPIAAGSHSLYLERDIQSRLNRYSRDGEITDVWVWAEERSDGSYDLYIGYA
;
A
#
# COMPACT_ATOMS: atom_id res chain seq x y z
N HIS A 1 -0.62 -4.45 -89.90
CA HIS A 1 -2.09 -4.39 -89.79
C HIS A 1 -2.50 -5.01 -88.46
N GLN A 2 -3.16 -4.24 -87.59
CA GLN A 2 -3.85 -4.71 -86.36
C GLN A 2 -5.13 -5.51 -86.77
N PRO A 3 -5.77 -6.33 -85.90
CA PRO A 3 -6.48 -5.83 -84.72
C PRO A 3 -6.47 -6.74 -83.45
N THR A 4 -6.74 -6.10 -82.32
CA THR A 4 -7.16 -6.67 -81.02
C THR A 4 -8.47 -7.46 -81.15
N PRO A 5 -8.78 -8.39 -80.22
CA PRO A 5 -9.96 -8.14 -79.39
C PRO A 5 -9.80 -8.51 -77.90
N GLN A 6 -10.81 -8.03 -77.18
CA GLN A 6 -10.97 -7.73 -75.76
C GLN A 6 -11.36 -8.97 -74.91
N PRO A 7 -11.76 -8.84 -73.62
CA PRO A 7 -11.31 -9.69 -72.53
C PRO A 7 -12.42 -10.64 -72.04
N GLN A 8 -12.16 -11.40 -70.97
CA GLN A 8 -13.04 -11.57 -69.80
C GLN A 8 -12.89 -12.95 -69.15
N SER A 9 -12.72 -12.86 -67.83
CA SER A 9 -13.31 -13.73 -66.81
C SER A 9 -13.00 -15.22 -66.86
N ALA A 10 -12.26 -15.67 -65.86
CA ALA A 10 -12.85 -16.20 -64.64
C ALA A 10 -11.75 -16.94 -63.88
N THR A 11 -11.50 -16.52 -62.65
CA THR A 11 -10.78 -17.29 -61.65
C THR A 11 -11.50 -18.62 -61.40
N PRO A 12 -10.74 -19.71 -61.21
CA PRO A 12 -11.13 -20.68 -60.20
C PRO A 12 -9.96 -20.97 -59.24
N SER A 13 -10.23 -20.69 -57.98
CA SER A 13 -9.90 -21.45 -56.78
C SER A 13 -8.71 -22.43 -56.79
N ALA A 14 -7.72 -22.14 -55.96
CA ALA A 14 -6.97 -23.10 -55.13
C ALA A 14 -6.24 -22.24 -54.08
N GLU A 15 -6.83 -22.00 -52.91
CA GLU A 15 -6.66 -22.85 -51.72
C GLU A 15 -5.21 -23.36 -51.58
N GLU A 16 -4.40 -22.60 -50.84
CA GLU A 16 -3.48 -23.17 -49.86
C GLU A 16 -3.27 -22.11 -48.76
N THR A 17 -4.06 -22.27 -47.70
CA THR A 17 -3.88 -21.60 -46.42
C THR A 17 -2.48 -21.86 -45.87
N PRO A 18 -1.71 -20.84 -45.42
CA PRO A 18 -0.53 -21.11 -44.63
C PRO A 18 -0.98 -21.75 -43.30
N LYS A 19 -0.51 -22.97 -43.09
CA LYS A 19 -0.63 -23.76 -41.87
C LYS A 19 -0.35 -22.88 -40.65
N SER A 20 -1.40 -22.51 -39.93
CA SER A 20 -1.30 -21.83 -38.64
C SER A 20 -0.56 -22.76 -37.68
N GLU A 21 0.57 -22.29 -37.15
CA GLU A 21 1.18 -22.90 -35.97
C GLU A 21 0.12 -22.96 -34.85
N PRO A 22 0.09 -24.05 -34.06
CA PRO A 22 -0.81 -24.13 -32.92
C PRO A 22 -0.49 -22.96 -31.98
N PRO A 23 -1.49 -22.27 -31.43
CA PRO A 23 -1.24 -21.26 -30.42
C PRO A 23 -0.52 -21.96 -29.27
N GLN A 24 0.69 -21.51 -28.94
CA GLN A 24 1.31 -21.86 -27.67
C GLN A 24 0.29 -21.49 -26.59
N GLU A 25 -0.19 -22.49 -25.84
CA GLU A 25 -0.91 -22.27 -24.59
C GLU A 25 0.03 -21.44 -23.71
N THR A 26 -0.15 -20.13 -23.78
CA THR A 26 0.46 -19.20 -22.86
C THR A 26 -0.32 -19.46 -21.59
N THR A 27 0.26 -20.24 -20.68
CA THR A 27 -0.22 -20.32 -19.31
C THR A 27 -0.55 -18.90 -18.88
N PRO A 28 -1.79 -18.61 -18.42
CA PRO A 28 -2.09 -17.27 -17.94
C PRO A 28 -1.01 -16.93 -16.90
N PRO A 29 -0.45 -15.70 -16.91
CA PRO A 29 0.41 -15.29 -15.83
C PRO A 29 -0.34 -15.62 -14.54
N ILE A 30 0.31 -16.35 -13.63
CA ILE A 30 -0.22 -16.53 -12.30
C ILE A 30 -0.59 -15.12 -11.84
N VAL A 31 -1.89 -14.86 -11.71
CA VAL A 31 -2.32 -13.63 -11.07
C VAL A 31 -1.81 -13.86 -9.66
N GLU A 32 -0.67 -13.25 -9.32
CA GLU A 32 -0.35 -13.00 -7.93
C GLU A 32 -1.60 -12.29 -7.42
N GLU A 33 -2.43 -13.06 -6.71
CA GLU A 33 -3.57 -12.54 -5.99
C GLU A 33 -2.93 -11.52 -5.06
N SER A 34 -2.96 -10.26 -5.50
CA SER A 34 -2.41 -9.13 -4.77
C SER A 34 -3.28 -9.08 -3.53
N GLU A 35 -2.88 -9.81 -2.49
CA GLU A 35 -3.40 -9.66 -1.15
C GLU A 35 -3.43 -8.17 -0.92
N ALA A 36 -4.64 -7.61 -0.84
CA ALA A 36 -4.80 -6.20 -0.55
C ALA A 36 -3.89 -5.92 0.66
N PRO A 37 -3.08 -4.85 0.64
CA PRO A 37 -2.08 -4.64 1.67
C PRO A 37 -2.76 -4.70 3.03
N ILE A 38 -2.48 -5.78 3.77
CA ILE A 38 -3.01 -5.98 5.11
C ILE A 38 -2.53 -4.77 5.92
N PHE A 39 -3.41 -4.18 6.70
CA PHE A 39 -3.03 -3.05 7.54
C PHE A 39 -1.97 -3.52 8.55
N GLN A 40 -0.74 -3.02 8.43
CA GLN A 40 0.37 -3.39 9.28
C GLN A 40 0.54 -2.34 10.38
N ILE A 41 0.04 -2.62 11.58
CA ILE A 41 0.18 -1.72 12.73
C ILE A 41 1.65 -1.48 13.10
N GLN A 42 2.52 -2.47 12.94
CA GLN A 42 3.93 -2.36 13.27
C GLN A 42 4.63 -1.25 12.47
N THR A 43 4.28 -1.08 11.19
CA THR A 43 4.80 0.01 10.35
C THR A 43 4.54 1.39 10.97
N TRP A 44 3.37 1.55 11.60
CA TRP A 44 2.98 2.81 12.23
C TRP A 44 3.62 3.01 13.60
N ILE A 45 3.85 1.93 14.35
CA ILE A 45 4.64 1.97 15.59
C ILE A 45 6.08 2.38 15.27
N ASP A 46 6.72 1.71 14.31
CA ASP A 46 8.10 2.00 13.90
C ASP A 46 8.24 3.44 13.38
N PHE A 47 7.25 3.89 12.58
CA PHE A 47 7.19 5.27 12.12
C PHE A 47 7.10 6.27 13.27
N ALA A 48 6.22 6.03 14.26
CA ALA A 48 6.06 6.91 15.41
C ALA A 48 7.34 6.96 16.27
N VAL A 49 7.99 5.82 16.50
CA VAL A 49 9.28 5.73 17.21
C VAL A 49 10.35 6.54 16.49
N GLY A 50 10.55 6.33 15.18
CA GLY A 50 11.53 7.09 14.41
C GLY A 50 11.21 8.59 14.34
N TYR A 51 9.92 8.94 14.27
CA TYR A 51 9.52 10.35 14.29
C TYR A 51 9.76 11.00 15.66
N ALA A 52 9.49 10.29 16.75
CA ALA A 52 9.75 10.76 18.12
C ALA A 52 11.22 11.14 18.29
N GLU A 53 12.13 10.25 17.89
CA GLU A 53 13.57 10.51 17.91
C GLU A 53 13.94 11.70 17.02
N SER A 54 13.31 11.83 15.84
CA SER A 54 13.57 12.94 14.92
C SER A 54 13.18 14.32 15.48
N VAL A 55 12.18 14.36 16.37
CA VAL A 55 11.73 15.59 17.05
C VAL A 55 12.39 15.79 18.42
N GLY A 56 13.35 14.94 18.79
CA GLY A 56 14.17 15.08 20.00
C GLY A 56 13.58 14.43 21.26
N LEU A 57 12.58 13.56 21.12
CA LEU A 57 12.04 12.76 22.21
C LEU A 57 12.80 11.43 22.32
N ASN A 58 13.02 10.96 23.55
CA ASN A 58 13.62 9.65 23.79
C ASN A 58 12.53 8.58 23.81
N VAL A 59 12.86 7.36 23.38
CA VAL A 59 11.92 6.24 23.41
C VAL A 59 12.25 5.38 24.62
N SER A 60 11.35 5.36 25.60
CA SER A 60 11.52 4.64 26.86
C SER A 60 10.25 3.86 27.20
N PRO A 61 10.34 2.57 27.56
CA PRO A 61 9.17 1.77 27.95
C PRO A 61 8.52 2.23 29.26
N ASP A 62 9.18 3.09 30.04
CA ASP A 62 8.64 3.64 31.28
C ASP A 62 7.62 4.77 31.04
N ALA A 63 7.63 5.37 29.83
CA ALA A 63 6.78 6.47 29.40
C ALA A 63 5.33 6.02 29.11
N THR A 64 4.65 5.58 30.17
CA THR A 64 3.31 4.94 30.10
C THR A 64 2.17 5.89 30.43
N ASP A 65 2.46 7.15 30.83
CA ASP A 65 1.41 8.13 31.11
C ASP A 65 0.67 8.48 29.83
N CYS A 66 -0.66 8.32 29.83
CA CYS A 66 -1.51 8.46 28.64
C CYS A 66 -2.78 9.25 28.96
N TRP A 67 -2.65 10.57 29.05
CA TRP A 67 -3.80 11.50 29.13
C TRP A 67 -4.54 11.69 27.80
N ASP A 68 -3.89 11.36 26.68
CA ASP A 68 -4.45 11.51 25.33
C ASP A 68 -5.24 10.27 24.91
N ASN A 69 -6.31 10.48 24.16
CA ASN A 69 -7.06 9.37 23.55
C ASN A 69 -6.18 8.63 22.52
N PRO A 70 -6.26 7.29 22.45
CA PRO A 70 -5.56 6.52 21.43
C PRO A 70 -5.93 6.99 20.01
N ILE A 71 -4.96 6.92 19.10
CA ILE A 71 -5.18 7.18 17.68
C ILE A 71 -5.76 5.90 17.07
N ALA A 72 -6.94 6.00 16.46
CA ALA A 72 -7.50 4.86 15.74
C ALA A 72 -6.62 4.57 14.49
N ALA A 73 -6.08 3.37 14.43
CA ALA A 73 -5.18 2.91 13.39
C ALA A 73 -5.78 1.67 12.71
N GLY A 74 -6.06 1.76 11.42
CA GLY A 74 -6.66 0.67 10.65
C GLY A 74 -6.70 1.00 9.16
N SER A 75 -7.14 0.04 8.35
CA SER A 75 -7.25 0.19 6.88
C SER A 75 -8.07 1.42 6.42
N HIS A 76 -8.98 1.90 7.27
CA HIS A 76 -9.81 3.07 7.01
C HIS A 76 -9.23 4.40 7.53
N SER A 77 -8.04 4.38 8.16
CA SER A 77 -7.43 5.56 8.78
C SER A 77 -6.70 6.42 7.75
N LEU A 78 -7.34 7.49 7.30
CA LEU A 78 -6.82 8.35 6.23
C LEU A 78 -5.69 9.30 6.67
N TYR A 79 -5.63 9.63 7.96
CA TYR A 79 -4.73 10.68 8.50
C TYR A 79 -3.80 10.19 9.61
N LEU A 80 -3.55 8.88 9.67
CA LEU A 80 -2.78 8.26 10.74
C LEU A 80 -1.38 8.87 10.90
N GLU A 81 -0.65 9.07 9.80
CA GLU A 81 0.68 9.72 9.83
C GLU A 81 0.62 11.11 10.46
N ARG A 82 -0.32 11.93 9.99
CA ARG A 82 -0.51 13.31 10.46
C ARG A 82 -0.88 13.33 11.95
N ASP A 83 -1.73 12.41 12.39
CA ASP A 83 -2.18 12.34 13.78
C ASP A 83 -1.03 11.97 14.71
N ILE A 84 -0.19 10.99 14.30
CA ILE A 84 1.04 10.61 15.00
C ILE A 84 1.99 11.81 15.09
N GLN A 85 2.31 12.43 13.95
CA GLN A 85 3.22 13.57 13.90
C GLN A 85 2.72 14.73 14.76
N SER A 86 1.41 15.05 14.67
CA SER A 86 0.82 16.16 15.43
C SER A 86 0.94 15.95 16.93
N ARG A 87 0.82 14.70 17.40
CA ARG A 87 0.95 14.37 18.82
C ARG A 87 2.39 14.47 19.30
N LEU A 88 3.32 13.85 18.58
CA LEU A 88 4.74 13.89 18.92
C LEU A 88 5.31 15.31 18.86
N ASN A 89 4.89 16.12 17.89
CA ASN A 89 5.25 17.54 17.83
C ASN A 89 4.71 18.35 19.01
N ARG A 90 3.58 17.96 19.59
CA ARG A 90 3.05 18.61 20.79
C ARG A 90 3.88 18.21 22.01
N TYR A 91 4.20 16.92 22.15
CA TYR A 91 5.06 16.43 23.23
C TYR A 91 6.46 17.05 23.17
N SER A 92 7.09 17.14 21.99
CA SER A 92 8.42 17.75 21.84
C SER A 92 8.45 19.27 22.11
N ARG A 93 7.28 19.92 22.11
CA ARG A 93 7.14 21.33 22.48
C ARG A 93 6.90 21.53 23.98
N ASP A 94 6.51 20.47 24.68
CA ASP A 94 6.35 20.47 26.11
C ASP A 94 7.71 20.18 26.76
N GLY A 95 8.22 21.13 27.53
CA GLY A 95 9.54 20.99 28.16
C GLY A 95 9.56 20.00 29.34
N GLU A 96 8.40 19.56 29.81
CA GLU A 96 8.29 18.55 30.86
C GLU A 96 8.27 17.12 30.30
N ILE A 97 8.05 16.95 28.99
CA ILE A 97 7.99 15.65 28.33
C ILE A 97 9.31 15.37 27.62
N THR A 98 10.04 14.35 28.08
CA THR A 98 11.34 13.97 27.49
C THR A 98 11.33 12.58 26.89
N ASP A 99 10.46 11.71 27.39
CA ASP A 99 10.42 10.30 27.03
C ASP A 99 9.03 9.92 26.53
N VAL A 100 8.97 9.03 25.54
CA VAL A 100 7.72 8.51 24.98
C VAL A 100 7.78 7.01 24.79
N TRP A 101 6.62 6.37 24.89
CA TRP A 101 6.45 4.96 24.54
C TRP A 101 5.31 4.81 23.55
N VAL A 102 5.51 4.01 22.50
CA VAL A 102 4.48 3.75 21.50
C VAL A 102 4.11 2.29 21.53
N TRP A 103 2.83 2.00 21.71
CA TRP A 103 2.29 0.65 21.64
C TRP A 103 0.91 0.67 20.99
N ALA A 104 0.45 -0.49 20.54
CA ALA A 104 -0.88 -0.62 19.98
C ALA A 104 -1.64 -1.79 20.58
N GLU A 105 -2.95 -1.63 20.74
CA GLU A 105 -3.86 -2.68 21.17
C GLU A 105 -4.85 -2.98 20.04
N GLU A 106 -5.13 -4.26 19.79
CA GLU A 106 -6.09 -4.68 18.77
C GLU A 106 -7.54 -4.50 19.27
N ARG A 107 -8.39 -3.93 18.41
CA ARG A 107 -9.83 -3.79 18.63
C ARG A 107 -10.58 -5.00 18.09
N SER A 108 -11.80 -5.20 18.60
CA SER A 108 -12.69 -6.28 18.15
C SER A 108 -13.12 -6.19 16.67
N ASP A 109 -12.90 -5.05 16.00
CA ASP A 109 -13.20 -4.84 14.59
C ASP A 109 -11.99 -5.04 13.66
N GLY A 110 -10.84 -5.46 14.20
CA GLY A 110 -9.59 -5.65 13.46
C GLY A 110 -8.81 -4.35 13.19
N SER A 111 -9.25 -3.23 13.76
CA SER A 111 -8.43 -2.01 13.87
C SER A 111 -7.59 -2.03 15.15
N TYR A 112 -6.81 -0.98 15.38
CA TYR A 112 -5.91 -0.84 16.51
C TYR A 112 -6.09 0.51 17.21
N ASP A 113 -5.95 0.53 18.53
CA ASP A 113 -5.72 1.72 19.33
C ASP A 113 -4.21 1.94 19.40
N LEU A 114 -3.69 2.96 18.71
CA LEU A 114 -2.30 3.36 18.80
C LEU A 114 -2.13 4.37 19.94
N TYR A 115 -1.41 3.97 20.98
CA TYR A 115 -1.10 4.79 22.14
C TYR A 115 0.30 5.40 22.00
N ILE A 116 0.43 6.65 22.46
CA ILE A 116 1.71 7.34 22.59
C ILE A 116 1.74 7.90 24.01
N GLY A 117 2.33 7.12 24.92
CA GLY A 117 2.57 7.52 26.29
C GLY A 117 3.77 8.45 26.41
N TYR A 118 3.88 9.14 27.52
CA TYR A 118 4.96 10.07 27.84
C TYR A 118 5.44 9.89 29.29
N ALA A 119 6.59 10.48 29.62
CA ALA A 119 7.12 10.64 30.98
C ALA A 119 8.01 11.89 31.07
#